data_AF-A0A8C0EMK2-F1
#
_entry.id   AF-A0A8C0EMK2-F1
#
_cell.length_a   1.000
_cell.length_b   1.000
_cell.length_c   1.000
_cell.angle_alpha   90.00
_cell.angle_beta   90.00
_cell.angle_gamma   90.00
#
_symmetry.space_group_name_H-M   'P 1'
#
loop_
_entity.id
_entity.type
_entity.pdbx_description
1 polymer ?
#
loop_
_entity_poly.entity_id
_entity_poly.type
_entity_poly.pdbx_seq_one_letter_code
_entity_poly.pdbx_strand_id
1 'polypeptide(L)'
;FPSGGSPSVPERSDVIIEGMAPPQRVLYPPEKISMEWKQRQRAGAGLHNLGNTCFLNSTLQCLTYTPPLANYLLSREHSQSCHRQDLCMMCSMEEHVNKALQSSDTAIQPWAVIRIRRDFKLGVEGDACEILNHIVNAMHRACLSRRSR
;
A
#
# COMPACT_ATOMS: atom_id res chain seq x y z
N PHE A 1 -41.13 -25.63 -21.52
CA PHE A 1 -40.34 -24.40 -21.30
C PHE A 1 -38.91 -24.82 -20.94
N PRO A 2 -37.90 -24.39 -21.70
CA PRO A 2 -36.56 -24.96 -21.65
C PRO A 2 -35.74 -24.48 -20.45
N SER A 3 -34.86 -25.38 -19.99
CA SER A 3 -33.87 -25.19 -18.92
C SER A 3 -32.80 -24.17 -19.37
N GLY A 4 -32.76 -23.01 -18.70
CA GLY A 4 -31.74 -21.99 -18.93
C GLY A 4 -30.42 -22.39 -18.28
N GLY A 5 -29.40 -22.64 -19.09
CA GLY A 5 -28.02 -22.78 -18.64
C GLY A 5 -27.50 -21.47 -18.05
N SER A 6 -26.77 -21.57 -16.95
CA SER A 6 -26.07 -20.44 -16.33
C SER A 6 -25.09 -19.83 -17.34
N PRO A 7 -25.02 -18.49 -17.49
CA PRO A 7 -23.98 -17.87 -18.30
C PRO A 7 -22.62 -18.09 -17.65
N SER A 8 -21.71 -18.74 -18.36
CA SER A 8 -20.30 -18.79 -18.02
C SER A 8 -19.72 -17.37 -18.05
N VAL A 9 -19.25 -16.91 -16.90
CA VAL A 9 -18.50 -15.65 -16.76
C VAL A 9 -17.25 -15.74 -17.63
N PRO A 10 -16.97 -14.77 -18.52
CA PRO A 10 -15.78 -14.83 -19.35
C PRO A 10 -14.54 -14.68 -18.46
N GLU A 11 -13.64 -15.66 -18.53
CA GLU A 11 -12.27 -15.54 -18.02
C GLU A 11 -11.64 -14.31 -18.67
N ARG A 12 -11.32 -13.31 -17.84
CA ARG A 12 -10.65 -12.09 -18.28
C ARG A 12 -9.18 -12.43 -18.51
N SER A 13 -8.89 -12.87 -19.73
CA SER A 13 -7.54 -13.03 -20.26
C SER A 13 -6.74 -11.73 -20.12
N ASP A 14 -5.44 -11.92 -19.93
CA ASP A 14 -4.41 -10.90 -19.81
C ASP A 14 -4.72 -9.64 -20.61
N VAL A 15 -4.73 -8.48 -19.96
CA VAL A 15 -4.82 -7.19 -20.63
C VAL A 15 -3.48 -6.96 -21.36
N ILE A 16 -3.31 -7.62 -22.50
CA ILE A 16 -2.36 -7.22 -23.53
C ILE A 16 -3.07 -6.09 -24.28
N ILE A 17 -2.66 -4.85 -24.03
CA ILE A 17 -3.06 -3.73 -24.88
C ILE A 17 -2.51 -4.05 -26.27
N GLU A 18 -3.41 -4.19 -27.24
CA GLU A 18 -3.10 -4.55 -28.62
C GLU A 18 -1.99 -3.61 -29.15
N GLY A 19 -0.81 -4.17 -29.45
CA GLY A 19 0.35 -3.41 -29.94
C GLY A 19 1.49 -3.14 -28.93
N MET A 20 1.36 -3.53 -27.66
CA MET A 20 2.49 -3.50 -26.70
C MET A 20 3.14 -4.87 -26.57
N ALA A 21 4.49 -4.92 -26.59
CA ALA A 21 5.21 -6.13 -26.24
C ALA A 21 4.88 -6.53 -24.78
N PRO A 22 4.69 -7.83 -24.49
CA PRO A 22 4.41 -8.26 -23.13
C PRO A 22 5.53 -7.77 -22.20
N PRO A 23 5.20 -7.35 -20.97
CA PRO A 23 6.19 -6.84 -20.05
C PRO A 23 7.25 -7.92 -19.78
N GLN A 24 8.53 -7.55 -19.84
CA GLN A 24 9.64 -8.46 -19.53
C GLN A 24 9.50 -9.08 -18.13
N ARG A 25 8.78 -8.40 -17.23
CA ARG A 25 8.52 -8.90 -15.88
C ARG A 25 7.19 -8.40 -15.33
N VAL A 26 6.34 -9.33 -14.92
CA VAL A 26 5.15 -9.03 -14.11
C VAL A 26 5.58 -8.99 -12.63
N LEU A 27 5.51 -7.80 -12.01
CA LEU A 27 5.90 -7.64 -10.60
C LEU A 27 4.93 -8.31 -9.63
N TYR A 28 3.63 -8.19 -9.91
CA TYR A 28 2.57 -8.82 -9.14
C TYR A 28 1.46 -9.25 -10.11
N PRO A 29 1.15 -10.56 -10.19
CA PRO A 29 0.08 -11.05 -11.03
C PRO A 29 -1.27 -10.44 -10.58
N PRO A 30 -2.05 -9.83 -11.48
CA PRO A 30 -3.34 -9.20 -11.16
C PRO A 30 -4.30 -10.15 -10.42
N GLU A 31 -4.23 -11.44 -10.71
CA GLU A 31 -5.08 -12.50 -10.14
C GLU A 31 -4.84 -12.68 -8.63
N LYS A 32 -3.66 -12.24 -8.15
CA LYS A 32 -3.31 -12.27 -6.72
C LYS A 32 -3.74 -11.00 -5.98
N ILE A 33 -4.26 -10.00 -6.68
CA ILE A 33 -4.68 -8.71 -6.13
C ILE A 33 -6.19 -8.78 -5.84
N SER A 34 -6.55 -8.71 -4.56
CA SER A 34 -7.95 -8.57 -4.15
C SER A 34 -8.29 -7.09 -4.01
N MET A 35 -9.28 -6.63 -4.79
CA MET A 35 -9.82 -5.26 -4.73
C MET A 35 -10.70 -5.01 -3.50
N GLU A 36 -11.10 -6.08 -2.81
CA GLU A 36 -11.92 -6.03 -1.62
C GLU A 36 -11.10 -6.31 -0.36
N TRP A 37 -11.65 -6.01 0.81
CA TRP A 37 -11.04 -6.40 2.08
C TRP A 37 -11.10 -7.92 2.25
N LYS A 38 -9.95 -8.58 2.38
CA LYS A 38 -9.92 -10.05 2.64
C LYS A 38 -10.54 -10.43 3.98
N GLN A 39 -10.55 -9.50 4.92
CA GLN A 39 -11.16 -9.64 6.24
C GLN A 39 -11.88 -8.35 6.59
N ARG A 40 -13.08 -8.46 7.19
CA ARG A 40 -13.84 -7.30 7.65
C ARG A 40 -13.02 -6.51 8.67
N GLN A 41 -12.63 -5.30 8.32
CA GLN A 41 -11.94 -4.38 9.22
C GLN A 41 -12.95 -3.52 9.97
N ARG A 42 -12.73 -3.33 11.27
CA ARG A 42 -13.35 -2.22 12.00
C ARG A 42 -12.63 -0.92 11.60
N ALA A 43 -13.24 0.22 11.90
CA ALA A 43 -12.48 1.47 11.82
C ALA A 43 -11.27 1.37 12.77
N GLY A 44 -10.07 1.52 12.20
CA GLY A 44 -8.82 1.55 12.93
C GLY A 44 -8.58 2.90 13.61
N ALA A 45 -7.42 3.03 14.24
CA ALA A 45 -7.01 4.23 14.95
C ALA A 45 -6.85 5.45 14.03
N GLY A 46 -7.21 6.61 14.55
CA GLY A 46 -6.83 7.91 13.98
C GLY A 46 -5.33 8.17 14.09
N LEU A 47 -4.88 9.33 13.60
CA LEU A 47 -3.47 9.75 13.71
C LEU A 47 -3.35 11.06 14.47
N HIS A 48 -2.48 11.08 15.48
CA HIS A 48 -2.15 12.32 16.17
C HIS A 48 -1.46 13.30 15.21
N ASN A 49 -1.91 14.55 15.20
CA ASN A 49 -1.23 15.63 14.48
C ASN A 49 -0.06 16.12 15.34
N LEU A 50 1.16 16.03 14.84
CA LEU A 50 2.39 16.34 15.58
C LEU A 50 2.95 17.73 15.21
N GLY A 51 2.10 18.61 14.68
CA GLY A 51 2.45 19.92 14.13
C GLY A 51 2.90 19.81 12.68
N ASN A 52 2.14 20.43 11.76
CA ASN A 52 2.39 20.35 10.31
C ASN A 52 2.52 18.91 9.78
N THR A 53 1.69 17.99 10.27
CA THR A 53 1.61 16.61 9.75
C THR A 53 0.22 16.22 9.28
N CYS A 54 -0.75 17.13 9.24
CA CYS A 54 -2.12 16.82 8.82
C CYS A 54 -2.17 16.28 7.39
N PHE A 55 -1.43 16.86 6.45
CA PHE A 55 -1.29 16.37 5.09
C PHE A 55 -0.76 14.93 5.04
N LEU A 56 0.22 14.59 5.90
CA LEU A 56 0.81 13.26 5.98
C LEU A 56 -0.20 12.29 6.56
N ASN A 57 -0.90 12.70 7.62
CA ASN A 57 -1.93 11.90 8.25
C ASN A 57 -3.05 11.58 7.25
N SER A 58 -3.51 12.56 6.48
CA SER A 58 -4.51 12.35 5.42
C SER A 58 -4.02 11.36 4.36
N THR A 59 -2.80 11.55 3.83
CA THR A 59 -2.21 10.62 2.85
C THR A 59 -2.08 9.19 3.41
N LEU A 60 -1.62 9.05 4.66
CA LEU A 60 -1.46 7.76 5.31
C LEU A 60 -2.80 7.05 5.54
N GLN A 61 -3.84 7.79 5.93
CA GLN A 61 -5.18 7.22 6.07
C GLN A 61 -5.73 6.76 4.72
N CYS A 62 -5.57 7.54 3.64
CA CYS A 62 -5.97 7.13 2.29
C CYS A 62 -5.27 5.82 1.85
N LEU A 63 -3.97 5.71 2.09
CA LEU A 63 -3.21 4.50 1.75
C LEU A 63 -3.61 3.30 2.64
N THR A 64 -3.81 3.53 3.94
CA THR A 64 -4.19 2.50 4.92
C THR A 64 -5.52 1.85 4.58
N TYR A 65 -6.48 2.63 4.07
CA TYR A 65 -7.81 2.15 3.70
C TYR A 65 -7.97 1.82 2.22
N THR A 66 -6.88 1.66 1.47
CA THR A 66 -6.91 1.11 0.11
C THR A 66 -6.83 -0.42 0.19
N PRO A 67 -7.91 -1.20 -0.05
CA PRO A 67 -7.97 -2.62 0.31
C PRO A 67 -6.86 -3.48 -0.32
N PRO A 68 -6.52 -3.36 -1.62
CA PRO A 68 -5.40 -4.08 -2.21
C PRO A 68 -4.08 -3.89 -1.47
N LEU A 69 -3.76 -2.64 -1.14
CA LEU A 69 -2.53 -2.27 -0.47
C LEU A 69 -2.54 -2.74 0.98
N ALA A 70 -3.66 -2.51 1.68
CA ALA A 70 -3.82 -2.93 3.07
C ALA A 70 -3.71 -4.45 3.22
N ASN A 71 -4.38 -5.22 2.35
CA ASN A 71 -4.29 -6.67 2.32
C ASN A 71 -2.84 -7.16 2.17
N TYR A 72 -2.03 -6.48 1.35
CA TYR A 72 -0.63 -6.80 1.16
C TYR A 72 0.20 -6.45 2.40
N LEU A 73 0.04 -5.23 2.93
CA LEU A 73 0.80 -4.77 4.10
C LEU A 73 0.45 -5.57 5.38
N LEU A 74 -0.79 -6.04 5.52
CA LEU A 74 -1.19 -6.90 6.63
C LEU A 74 -0.58 -8.32 6.56
N SER A 75 -0.19 -8.80 5.37
CA SER A 75 0.41 -10.13 5.23
C SER A 75 1.85 -10.22 5.73
N ARG A 76 2.51 -9.07 5.91
CA ARG A 76 3.91 -8.94 6.31
C ARG A 76 4.92 -9.63 5.38
N GLU A 77 4.55 -9.89 4.13
CA GLU A 77 5.41 -10.59 3.18
C GLU A 77 6.69 -9.79 2.85
N HIS A 78 6.61 -8.46 2.82
CA HIS A 78 7.75 -7.63 2.43
C HIS A 78 8.84 -7.66 3.51
N SER A 79 8.49 -7.38 4.77
CA SER A 79 9.48 -7.32 5.86
C SER A 79 10.23 -8.64 6.06
N GLN A 80 9.58 -9.80 5.84
CA GLN A 80 10.19 -11.14 5.95
C GLN A 80 11.41 -11.35 5.04
N SER A 81 11.56 -10.55 3.99
CA SER A 81 12.61 -10.70 2.98
C SER A 81 13.38 -9.41 2.72
N CYS A 82 13.10 -8.35 3.47
CA CYS A 82 13.79 -7.08 3.35
C CYS A 82 14.92 -6.97 4.36
N HIS A 83 16.15 -6.77 3.88
CA HIS A 83 17.33 -6.66 4.74
C HIS A 83 17.57 -5.24 5.29
N ARG A 84 16.78 -4.24 4.87
CA ARG A 84 16.93 -2.83 5.25
C ARG A 84 15.65 -2.25 5.83
N GLN A 85 15.05 -2.96 6.79
CA GLN A 85 13.72 -2.63 7.32
C GLN A 85 13.63 -1.19 7.86
N ASP A 86 14.66 -0.72 8.58
CA ASP A 86 14.71 0.64 9.15
C ASP A 86 14.69 1.78 8.13
N LEU A 87 15.02 1.51 6.87
CA LEU A 87 15.15 2.50 5.80
C LEU A 87 14.26 2.17 4.60
N CYS A 88 13.35 1.20 4.74
CA CYS A 88 12.48 0.75 3.68
C CYS A 88 11.07 1.31 3.88
N MET A 89 10.62 2.17 2.94
CA MET A 89 9.26 2.71 2.98
C MET A 89 8.18 1.62 3.01
N MET A 90 8.40 0.50 2.31
CA MET A 90 7.43 -0.60 2.33
C MET A 90 7.37 -1.26 3.72
N CYS A 91 8.50 -1.43 4.42
CA CYS A 91 8.50 -1.94 5.80
C CYS A 91 7.82 -0.94 6.76
N SER A 92 8.07 0.35 6.61
CA SER A 92 7.44 1.37 7.47
C SER A 92 5.93 1.48 7.23
N MET A 93 5.47 1.36 6.00
CA MET A 93 4.05 1.29 5.69
C MET A 93 3.42 0.00 6.21
N GLU A 94 4.15 -1.12 6.17
CA GLU A 94 3.72 -2.39 6.75
C GLU A 94 3.48 -2.27 8.25
N GLU A 95 4.45 -1.74 8.98
CA GLU A 95 4.35 -1.48 10.41
C GLU A 95 3.19 -0.51 10.72
N HIS A 96 3.08 0.58 9.95
CA HIS A 96 2.04 1.58 10.12
C HIS A 96 0.63 0.99 9.96
N VAL A 97 0.37 0.28 8.86
CA VAL A 97 -0.97 -0.27 8.56
C VAL A 97 -1.36 -1.33 9.58
N ASN A 98 -0.43 -2.21 9.97
CA ASN A 98 -0.70 -3.20 11.01
C ASN A 98 -1.07 -2.49 12.33
N LYS A 99 -0.30 -1.48 12.73
CA LYS A 99 -0.58 -0.73 13.97
C LYS A 99 -1.89 0.05 13.88
N ALA A 100 -2.19 0.70 12.77
CA ALA A 100 -3.40 1.50 12.59
C ALA A 100 -4.67 0.65 12.65
N LEU A 101 -4.69 -0.51 11.99
CA LEU A 101 -5.88 -1.35 11.89
C LEU A 101 -6.07 -2.30 13.09
N GLN A 102 -5.01 -2.62 13.84
CA GLN A 102 -5.07 -3.57 14.96
C GLN A 102 -5.01 -2.90 16.34
N SER A 103 -4.76 -1.59 16.41
CA SER A 103 -4.72 -0.89 17.69
C SER A 103 -6.12 -0.80 18.33
N SER A 104 -6.15 -0.91 19.66
CA SER A 104 -7.32 -0.56 20.49
C SER A 104 -7.41 0.94 20.80
N ASP A 105 -6.35 1.70 20.53
CA ASP A 105 -6.29 3.14 20.78
C ASP A 105 -7.14 3.92 19.78
N THR A 106 -7.66 5.05 20.21
CA THR A 106 -8.41 5.96 19.33
C THR A 106 -7.52 6.67 18.32
N ALA A 107 -6.24 6.85 18.64
CA ALA A 107 -5.24 7.43 17.74
C ALA A 107 -3.83 6.90 18.01
N ILE A 108 -3.01 6.82 16.97
CA ILE A 108 -1.60 6.43 17.05
C ILE A 108 -0.69 7.50 16.43
N GLN A 109 0.60 7.42 16.75
CA GLN A 109 1.63 8.23 16.11
C GLN A 109 2.32 7.43 14.99
N PRO A 110 2.40 7.93 13.74
CA PRO A 110 3.00 7.20 12.62
C PRO A 110 4.53 7.33 12.59
N TRP A 111 5.20 7.00 13.71
CA TRP A 111 6.65 7.20 13.89
C TRP A 111 7.50 6.52 12.83
N ALA A 112 7.13 5.30 12.41
CA ALA A 112 7.85 4.55 11.38
C ALA A 112 7.97 5.35 10.07
N VAL A 113 6.87 5.98 9.64
CA VAL A 113 6.86 6.78 8.40
C VAL A 113 7.51 8.15 8.61
N ILE A 114 7.30 8.79 9.77
CA ILE A 114 7.92 10.10 10.08
C ILE A 114 9.45 10.01 10.11
N ARG A 115 10.01 8.91 10.63
CA ARG A 115 11.47 8.69 10.66
C ARG A 115 12.06 8.71 9.25
N ILE A 116 11.45 7.98 8.33
CA ILE A 116 11.86 7.94 6.92
C ILE A 116 11.62 9.30 6.25
N ARG A 117 10.54 10.01 6.60
CA ARG A 117 10.25 11.37 6.09
C ARG A 117 11.39 12.36 6.39
N ARG A 118 12.09 12.26 7.52
CA ARG A 118 13.16 13.23 7.89
C ARG A 118 14.34 13.25 6.92
N ASP A 119 14.60 12.14 6.23
CA ASP A 119 15.61 12.09 5.16
C ASP A 119 15.17 12.84 3.90
N PHE A 120 13.88 13.15 3.78
CA PHE A 120 13.30 13.91 2.69
C PHE A 120 13.10 15.35 3.15
N LYS A 121 13.95 16.27 2.65
CA LYS A 121 13.77 17.71 2.80
C LYS A 121 12.45 18.13 2.11
N LEU A 122 11.34 18.02 2.81
CA LEU A 122 10.06 18.57 2.36
C LEU A 122 10.03 20.05 2.71
N GLY A 123 9.81 20.88 1.70
CA GLY A 123 9.54 22.30 1.84
C GLY A 123 8.33 22.57 2.75
N VAL A 124 8.28 23.80 3.21
CA VAL A 124 7.20 24.36 4.02
C VAL A 124 5.86 24.08 3.33
N GLU A 125 4.95 23.40 4.04
CA GLU A 125 3.59 23.02 3.62
C GLU A 125 3.50 22.05 2.43
N GLY A 126 3.93 20.80 2.64
CA GLY A 126 3.81 19.74 1.63
C GLY A 126 2.37 19.48 1.22
N ASP A 127 2.07 19.63 -0.06
CA ASP A 127 0.84 19.15 -0.69
C ASP A 127 0.69 17.64 -0.42
N ALA A 128 -0.48 17.22 0.06
CA ALA A 128 -0.78 15.81 0.31
C ALA A 128 -0.57 14.94 -0.94
N CYS A 129 -0.77 15.52 -2.13
CA CYS A 129 -0.51 14.86 -3.40
C CYS A 129 0.99 14.59 -3.65
N GLU A 130 1.85 15.55 -3.33
CA GLU A 130 3.31 15.37 -3.43
C GLU A 130 3.78 14.25 -2.51
N ILE A 131 3.24 14.23 -1.29
CA ILE A 131 3.58 13.21 -0.28
C ILE A 131 3.07 11.84 -0.70
N LEU A 132 1.87 11.76 -1.26
CA LEU A 132 1.33 10.52 -1.80
C LEU A 132 2.25 9.95 -2.89
N ASN A 133 2.57 10.77 -3.89
CA ASN A 133 3.47 10.37 -4.97
C ASN A 133 4.84 9.94 -4.43
N HIS A 134 5.36 10.65 -3.45
CA HIS A 134 6.62 10.32 -2.82
C HIS A 134 6.58 8.94 -2.14
N ILE A 135 5.59 8.70 -1.28
CA ILE A 135 5.44 7.43 -0.55
C ILE A 135 5.25 6.27 -1.52
N VAL A 136 4.36 6.41 -2.51
CA VAL A 136 4.10 5.37 -3.52
C VAL A 136 5.34 5.06 -4.34
N ASN A 137 6.07 6.08 -4.80
CA ASN A 137 7.32 5.88 -5.55
C ASN A 137 8.41 5.23 -4.69
N ALA A 138 8.52 5.58 -3.41
CA ALA A 138 9.47 4.95 -2.50
C ALA A 138 9.12 3.47 -2.22
N MET A 139 7.83 3.15 -2.03
CA MET A 139 7.35 1.77 -1.95
C MET A 139 7.64 0.98 -3.23
N HIS A 140 7.42 1.59 -4.40
CA HIS A 140 7.70 0.97 -5.69
C HIS A 140 9.19 0.64 -5.86
N ARG A 141 10.08 1.59 -5.56
CA ARG A 141 11.55 1.35 -5.59
C ARG A 141 11.98 0.25 -4.62
N ALA A 142 11.39 0.19 -3.42
CA ALA A 142 11.67 -0.87 -2.47
C ALA A 142 11.34 -2.26 -3.04
N CYS A 143 10.18 -2.41 -3.72
CA CYS A 143 9.80 -3.64 -4.41
C CYS A 143 10.75 -4.03 -5.54
N LEU A 144 11.29 -3.06 -6.28
CA LEU A 144 12.27 -3.32 -7.34
C LEU A 144 13.62 -3.79 -6.77
N SER A 145 14.11 -3.12 -5.73
CA SER A 145 15.42 -3.42 -5.11
C SER A 145 15.53 -4.83 -4.50
N ARG A 146 14.41 -5.41 -4.05
CA ARG A 146 14.34 -6.78 -3.50
C ARG A 146 14.72 -7.86 -4.53
N ARG A 147 14.47 -7.61 -5.83
CA ARG A 147 14.49 -8.64 -6.88
C ARG A 147 15.56 -8.39 -7.95
N SER A 148 16.58 -7.61 -7.61
CA SER A 148 17.80 -7.38 -8.42
C SER A 148 19.03 -8.09 -7.82
N ARG A 149 18.79 -9.05 -6.93
CA ARG A 149 19.79 -9.96 -6.35
C ARG A 149 19.31 -11.38 -6.56
#